data_AF-A0A852YWI4-F1
#
_entry.id   AF-A0A852YWI4-F1
#
_cell.length_a   1.000
_cell.length_b   1.000
_cell.length_c   1.000
_cell.angle_alpha   90.00
_cell.angle_beta   90.00
_cell.angle_gamma   90.00
#
_symmetry.space_group_name_H-M   'P 1'
#
loop_
_entity.id
_entity.type
_entity.pdbx_description
1 polymer ?
#
loop_
_entity_poly.entity_id
_entity_poly.type
_entity_poly.pdbx_seq_one_letter_code
_entity_poly.pdbx_strand_id
1 'polypeptide(L)'
;MRARQSALRAAARRASPPEWRDGAVSVLTAPGWVLPHPCPLEAVGLDWARATDDASLAACRERSSRLLPAGSDGRPLASYGNALVQIAGMDQLFNGRIYRPVGIDSFGGRLMLRFTLGNYFDHLDTTEFLAYEASARAADAADPFTGSYRRFVADPFDLSRRATGLGVLTLTIRRSARGAGFFLHRRSDEQVVVAPGMLQAVPAGEFSPADADELSAAEDLDLWRMMLREYAEEFLGVEESYGRGLPRPDYRRQWPYRELDAARSTGQVRPWVLGIGLDPLTWKAEIITACVIDEAVFDDVFARIVVHGREGTILTGPEGRGIPFEPENVHGYADHPGMRESARSCLLLAWRHRGVLGLA
;
A
#
# COMPACT_ATOMS: atom_id res chain seq x y z
N MET A 1 -16.08 14.30 -1.44
CA MET A 1 -14.95 13.91 -0.57
C MET A 1 -13.68 13.61 -1.36
N ARG A 2 -13.68 12.57 -2.21
CA ARG A 2 -12.45 12.07 -2.83
C ARG A 2 -11.79 13.10 -3.81
N ALA A 3 -12.54 13.99 -4.49
CA ALA A 3 -12.06 14.82 -5.62
C ALA A 3 -10.93 15.81 -5.26
N ARG A 4 -10.75 16.05 -3.96
CA ARG A 4 -9.70 16.92 -3.40
C ARG A 4 -8.59 16.14 -2.69
N GLN A 5 -8.62 14.81 -2.66
CA GLN A 5 -7.69 14.00 -1.87
C GLN A 5 -6.22 14.18 -2.28
N SER A 6 -5.90 14.27 -3.58
CA SER A 6 -4.53 14.55 -4.01
C SER A 6 -4.02 15.90 -3.47
N ALA A 7 -4.82 16.95 -3.63
CA ALA A 7 -4.50 18.28 -3.07
C ALA A 7 -4.40 18.27 -1.54
N LEU A 8 -5.29 17.54 -0.86
CA LEU A 8 -5.27 17.37 0.60
C LEU A 8 -4.06 16.58 1.08
N ARG A 9 -3.60 15.54 0.37
CA ARG A 9 -2.36 14.82 0.69
C ARG A 9 -1.14 15.74 0.60
N ALA A 10 -1.00 16.46 -0.51
CA ALA A 10 0.10 17.40 -0.68
C ALA A 10 0.08 18.51 0.40
N ALA A 11 -1.11 19.01 0.76
CA ALA A 11 -1.28 19.96 1.85
C ALA A 11 -0.98 19.36 3.23
N ALA A 12 -1.39 18.11 3.49
CA ALA A 12 -1.14 17.42 4.74
C ALA A 12 0.36 17.20 4.96
N ARG A 13 1.08 16.82 3.90
CA ARG A 13 2.54 16.73 3.94
C ARG A 13 3.15 18.08 4.29
N ARG A 14 2.78 19.17 3.62
CA ARG A 14 3.31 20.52 3.93
C ARG A 14 3.01 20.98 5.35
N ALA A 15 1.84 20.64 5.88
CA ALA A 15 1.43 20.96 7.24
C ALA A 15 2.10 20.09 8.31
N SER A 16 2.71 18.97 7.91
CA SER A 16 3.37 18.05 8.85
C SER A 16 4.68 18.63 9.39
N PRO A 17 5.00 18.37 10.67
CA PRO A 17 6.28 18.72 11.28
C PRO A 17 7.49 18.39 10.39
N PRO A 18 8.49 19.28 10.28
CA PRO A 18 9.68 19.04 9.45
C PRO A 18 10.39 17.72 9.75
N GLU A 19 10.43 17.28 11.00
CA GLU A 19 11.06 16.05 11.47
C GLU A 19 10.35 14.78 10.98
N TRP A 20 9.10 14.88 10.51
CA TRP A 20 8.35 13.76 9.91
C TRP A 20 8.53 13.69 8.40
N ARG A 21 9.24 14.65 7.81
CA ARG A 21 9.44 14.77 6.37
C ARG A 21 10.89 14.47 6.02
N ASP A 22 11.07 13.63 5.02
CA ASP A 22 12.36 13.35 4.42
C ASP A 22 12.41 13.88 2.98
N GLY A 23 13.59 14.30 2.50
CA GLY A 23 13.76 14.85 1.17
C GLY A 23 13.71 13.82 0.05
N ALA A 24 14.02 12.56 0.35
CA ALA A 24 14.06 11.45 -0.59
C ALA A 24 12.69 10.78 -0.82
N VAL A 25 11.74 10.95 0.11
CA VAL A 25 10.40 10.36 0.02
C VAL A 25 9.29 11.38 0.23
N SER A 26 8.10 11.09 -0.28
CA SER A 26 6.95 11.96 -0.12
C SER A 26 5.91 11.49 0.91
N VAL A 27 6.05 10.26 1.41
CA VAL A 27 5.39 9.79 2.63
C VAL A 27 5.97 10.46 3.88
N LEU A 28 5.23 10.40 4.99
CA LEU A 28 5.76 10.74 6.31
C LEU A 28 6.63 9.59 6.81
N THR A 29 7.70 9.89 7.55
CA THR A 29 8.65 8.88 8.00
C THR A 29 9.20 9.20 9.38
N ALA A 30 9.71 8.16 10.05
CA ALA A 30 10.41 8.24 11.33
C ALA A 30 11.89 7.87 11.14
N PRO A 31 12.77 8.21 12.09
CA PRO A 31 14.19 7.83 12.01
C PRO A 31 14.39 6.34 11.72
N GLY A 32 15.16 6.05 10.66
CA GLY A 32 15.52 4.70 10.22
C GLY A 32 14.44 3.95 9.41
N TRP A 33 13.28 4.55 9.16
CA TRP A 33 12.25 3.94 8.31
C TRP A 33 12.56 4.02 6.82
N VAL A 34 13.25 5.08 6.36
CA VAL A 34 13.87 5.13 5.02
C VAL A 34 15.25 4.48 5.13
N LEU A 35 15.45 3.35 4.43
CA LEU A 35 16.67 2.58 4.59
C LEU A 35 17.84 3.27 3.87
N PRO A 36 19.04 3.33 4.48
CA PRO A 36 20.22 3.91 3.83
C PRO A 36 20.69 3.06 2.64
N HIS A 37 20.42 1.76 2.68
CA HIS A 37 20.64 0.81 1.60
C HIS A 37 19.45 -0.16 1.55
N PRO A 38 18.99 -0.55 0.36
CA PRO A 38 17.97 -1.58 0.24
C PRO A 38 18.39 -2.87 0.94
N CYS A 39 17.47 -3.55 1.60
CA CYS A 39 17.69 -4.91 2.09
C CYS A 39 16.82 -5.91 1.30
N PRO A 40 17.26 -7.17 1.16
CA PRO A 40 16.40 -8.22 0.62
C PRO A 40 15.09 -8.32 1.41
N LEU A 41 14.00 -8.71 0.77
CA LEU A 41 12.67 -8.83 1.40
C LEU A 41 12.69 -9.73 2.65
N GLU A 42 13.42 -10.85 2.58
CA GLU A 42 13.58 -11.81 3.68
C GLU A 42 14.36 -11.25 4.89
N ALA A 43 15.00 -10.09 4.76
CA ALA A 43 15.69 -9.44 5.86
C ALA A 43 14.75 -8.60 6.74
N VAL A 44 13.50 -8.38 6.32
CA VAL A 44 12.46 -7.76 7.15
C VAL A 44 11.97 -8.77 8.16
N GLY A 45 12.06 -8.42 9.44
CA GLY A 45 11.47 -9.22 10.50
C GLY A 45 9.99 -8.96 10.62
N LEU A 46 9.19 -10.03 10.68
CA LEU A 46 7.75 -9.99 10.89
C LEU A 46 7.44 -10.82 12.14
N ASP A 47 6.87 -10.17 13.16
CA ASP A 47 6.58 -10.81 14.44
C ASP A 47 5.12 -10.61 14.85
N TRP A 48 4.57 -11.58 15.58
CA TRP A 48 3.30 -11.44 16.26
C TRP A 48 3.47 -10.70 17.60
N ALA A 49 2.64 -9.70 17.85
CA ALA A 49 2.59 -9.03 19.14
C ALA A 49 1.98 -9.96 20.21
N ARG A 50 2.54 -9.95 21.43
CA ARG A 50 2.13 -10.84 22.53
C ARG A 50 0.74 -10.53 23.11
N ALA A 51 0.27 -9.30 22.98
CA ALA A 51 -1.10 -8.83 23.23
C ALA A 51 -1.17 -7.33 22.89
N THR A 52 -2.32 -6.84 22.44
CA THR A 52 -2.60 -5.40 22.28
C THR A 52 -3.68 -4.95 23.24
N ASP A 53 -3.59 -3.69 23.66
CA ASP A 53 -4.69 -3.03 24.36
C ASP A 53 -5.76 -2.60 23.34
N ASP A 54 -6.83 -3.37 23.26
CA ASP A 54 -7.96 -3.08 22.38
C ASP A 54 -8.79 -1.88 22.85
N ALA A 55 -8.61 -1.40 24.09
CA ALA A 55 -9.33 -0.24 24.61
C ALA A 55 -9.03 1.03 23.81
N SER A 56 -7.76 1.21 23.40
CA SER A 56 -7.35 2.33 22.55
C SER A 56 -8.06 2.30 21.18
N LEU A 57 -8.16 1.12 20.57
CA LEU A 57 -8.87 0.96 19.30
C LEU A 57 -10.38 1.21 19.47
N ALA A 58 -10.98 0.70 20.54
CA ALA A 58 -12.39 0.94 20.86
C ALA A 58 -12.69 2.44 21.02
N ALA A 59 -11.85 3.17 21.76
CA ALA A 59 -11.97 4.62 21.92
C ALA A 59 -11.84 5.37 20.59
N CYS A 60 -10.93 4.94 19.70
CA CYS A 60 -10.81 5.48 18.35
C CYS A 60 -12.10 5.30 17.53
N ARG A 61 -12.67 4.09 17.52
CA ARG A 61 -13.92 3.81 16.79
C ARG A 61 -15.11 4.61 17.33
N GLU A 62 -15.21 4.71 18.65
CA GLU A 62 -16.25 5.51 19.29
C GLU A 62 -16.10 7.01 18.95
N ARG A 63 -14.87 7.52 18.94
CA ARG A 63 -14.61 8.93 18.63
C ARG A 63 -14.92 9.25 17.17
N SER A 64 -14.54 8.39 16.23
CA SER A 64 -14.81 8.62 14.80
C SER A 64 -16.30 8.48 14.49
N SER A 65 -17.01 7.49 15.06
CA SER A 65 -18.44 7.30 14.81
C SER A 65 -19.29 8.49 15.27
N ARG A 66 -18.96 9.10 16.42
CA ARG A 66 -19.63 10.31 16.94
C ARG A 66 -19.48 11.55 16.04
N LEU A 67 -18.51 11.54 15.13
CA LEU A 67 -18.23 12.64 14.21
C LEU A 67 -18.83 12.40 12.82
N LEU A 68 -19.49 11.26 12.60
CA LEU A 68 -20.23 11.01 11.37
C LEU A 68 -21.55 11.79 11.35
N PRO A 69 -22.04 12.17 10.16
CA PRO A 69 -23.36 12.75 10.01
C PRO A 69 -24.44 11.70 10.32
N ALA A 70 -25.66 12.18 10.53
CA ALA A 70 -26.82 11.29 10.56
C ALA A 70 -27.05 10.65 9.18
N GLY A 71 -27.54 9.41 9.19
CA GLY A 71 -28.00 8.71 8.00
C GLY A 71 -29.25 9.34 7.39
N SER A 72 -29.65 8.84 6.22
CA SER A 72 -30.83 9.34 5.49
C SER A 72 -32.16 9.15 6.25
N ASP A 73 -32.20 8.23 7.22
CA ASP A 73 -33.32 7.99 8.14
C ASP A 73 -33.24 8.83 9.43
N GLY A 74 -32.27 9.75 9.52
CA GLY A 74 -32.02 10.59 10.69
C GLY A 74 -31.34 9.88 11.86
N ARG A 75 -30.99 8.58 11.74
CA ARG A 75 -30.29 7.84 12.79
C ARG A 75 -28.77 8.02 12.66
N PRO A 76 -28.01 7.96 13.77
CA PRO A 76 -26.55 7.99 13.69
C PRO A 76 -25.99 6.83 12.86
N LEU A 77 -24.99 7.10 12.02
CA LEU A 77 -24.27 6.05 11.30
C LEU A 77 -23.40 5.26 12.27
N ALA A 78 -23.46 3.93 12.16
CA ALA A 78 -22.77 3.03 13.09
C ALA A 78 -21.24 3.17 13.01
N SER A 79 -20.69 3.25 11.79
CA SER A 79 -19.27 3.43 11.55
C SER A 79 -19.02 4.00 10.15
N TYR A 80 -17.79 4.42 9.86
CA TYR A 80 -17.44 5.02 8.58
C TYR A 80 -17.40 3.98 7.46
N GLY A 81 -16.87 2.78 7.71
CA GLY A 81 -16.93 1.64 6.79
C GLY A 81 -18.37 1.28 6.42
N ASN A 82 -19.27 1.24 7.42
CA ASN A 82 -20.69 1.02 7.18
C ASN A 82 -21.31 2.17 6.36
N ALA A 83 -20.94 3.42 6.63
CA ALA A 83 -21.40 4.57 5.85
C ALA A 83 -20.94 4.49 4.38
N LEU A 84 -19.72 4.01 4.10
CA LEU A 84 -19.24 3.83 2.73
C LEU A 84 -20.06 2.78 1.97
N VAL A 85 -20.44 1.69 2.61
CA VAL A 85 -21.31 0.68 1.99
C VAL A 85 -22.72 1.24 1.80
N GLN A 86 -23.36 1.69 2.88
CA GLN A 86 -24.79 2.03 2.89
C GLN A 86 -25.13 3.33 2.15
N ILE A 87 -24.23 4.32 2.18
CA ILE A 87 -24.49 5.65 1.60
C ILE A 87 -23.73 5.83 0.29
N ALA A 88 -22.47 5.43 0.24
CA ALA A 88 -21.65 5.62 -0.96
C ALA A 88 -21.77 4.47 -1.98
N GLY A 89 -22.60 3.44 -1.69
CA GLY A 89 -22.91 2.34 -2.60
C GLY A 89 -21.69 1.46 -2.90
N MET A 90 -20.75 1.35 -1.97
CA MET A 90 -19.53 0.57 -2.13
C MET A 90 -19.73 -0.90 -1.74
N ASP A 91 -20.70 -1.56 -2.37
CA ASP A 91 -21.16 -2.92 -2.03
C ASP A 91 -20.07 -4.00 -2.20
N GLN A 92 -19.02 -3.70 -2.96
CA GLN A 92 -17.86 -4.58 -3.13
C GLN A 92 -16.94 -4.61 -1.91
N LEU A 93 -17.01 -3.62 -1.01
CA LEU A 93 -16.17 -3.60 0.20
C LEU A 93 -16.54 -4.76 1.11
N PHE A 94 -15.52 -5.48 1.59
CA PHE A 94 -15.67 -6.61 2.49
C PHE A 94 -14.81 -6.39 3.73
N ASN A 95 -15.36 -6.72 4.89
CA ASN A 95 -14.64 -6.61 6.16
C ASN A 95 -13.72 -7.84 6.38
N GLY A 96 -12.73 -8.00 5.51
CA GLY A 96 -11.77 -9.09 5.57
C GLY A 96 -10.73 -8.90 6.68
N ARG A 97 -9.99 -9.97 6.97
CA ARG A 97 -8.85 -9.93 7.90
C ARG A 97 -7.68 -9.16 7.26
N ILE A 98 -6.94 -8.43 8.08
CA ILE A 98 -5.70 -7.74 7.70
C ILE A 98 -4.63 -7.98 8.76
N TYR A 99 -3.36 -7.96 8.36
CA TYR A 99 -2.25 -7.88 9.30
C TYR A 99 -2.06 -6.42 9.72
N ARG A 100 -2.58 -6.08 10.89
CA ARG A 100 -2.49 -4.71 11.44
C ARG A 100 -1.11 -4.52 12.09
N PRO A 101 -0.23 -3.65 11.58
CA PRO A 101 0.99 -3.32 12.29
C PRO A 101 0.65 -2.50 13.54
N VAL A 102 1.32 -2.85 14.64
CA VAL A 102 1.19 -2.19 15.95
C VAL A 102 2.52 -1.66 16.47
N GLY A 103 3.62 -1.98 15.78
CA GLY A 103 4.94 -1.42 16.01
C GLY A 103 5.82 -1.61 14.79
N ILE A 104 6.63 -0.59 14.50
CA ILE A 104 7.62 -0.62 13.43
C ILE A 104 8.92 -0.07 14.00
N ASP A 105 9.90 -0.95 14.13
CA ASP A 105 11.22 -0.65 14.64
C ASP A 105 12.24 -0.77 13.50
N SER A 106 13.33 -0.01 13.59
CA SER A 106 14.45 -0.15 12.66
C SER A 106 15.74 -0.41 13.44
N PHE A 107 16.51 -1.41 13.02
CA PHE A 107 17.78 -1.76 13.65
C PHE A 107 18.75 -2.30 12.60
N GLY A 108 19.99 -1.79 12.61
CA GLY A 108 21.04 -2.27 11.71
C GLY A 108 20.72 -2.17 10.22
N GLY A 109 19.93 -1.16 9.82
CA GLY A 109 19.49 -0.99 8.43
C GLY A 109 18.41 -1.98 7.96
N ARG A 110 17.65 -2.54 8.90
CA ARG A 110 16.52 -3.46 8.64
C ARG A 110 15.27 -2.98 9.36
N LEU A 111 14.12 -3.38 8.85
CA LEU A 111 12.81 -3.15 9.47
C LEU A 111 12.37 -4.38 10.26
N MET A 112 11.79 -4.14 11.43
CA MET A 112 11.11 -5.13 12.25
C MET A 112 9.68 -4.66 12.48
N LEU A 113 8.71 -5.42 11.97
CA LEU A 113 7.29 -5.08 12.06
C LEU A 113 6.58 -6.07 12.97
N ARG A 114 5.82 -5.54 13.93
CA ARG A 114 5.00 -6.32 14.85
C ARG A 114 3.54 -6.18 14.48
N PHE A 115 2.83 -7.30 14.40
CA PHE A 115 1.46 -7.37 13.93
C PHE A 115 0.50 -7.96 14.96
N THR A 116 -0.77 -7.57 14.83
CA THR A 116 -1.91 -8.36 15.27
C THR A 116 -2.84 -8.62 14.10
N LEU A 117 -3.76 -9.57 14.26
CA LEU A 117 -4.89 -9.66 13.35
C LEU A 117 -5.83 -8.48 13.59
N GLY A 118 -6.31 -7.88 12.51
CA GLY A 118 -7.32 -6.84 12.52
C GLY A 118 -8.36 -7.10 11.44
N ASN A 119 -9.33 -6.20 11.34
CA ASN A 119 -10.32 -6.23 10.26
C ASN A 119 -10.20 -4.96 9.41
N TYR A 120 -10.47 -5.10 8.11
CA TYR A 120 -10.34 -4.01 7.16
C TYR A 120 -11.23 -2.80 7.50
N PHE A 121 -12.42 -3.02 8.07
CA PHE A 121 -13.31 -1.91 8.45
C PHE A 121 -12.78 -1.15 9.66
N ASP A 122 -12.01 -1.76 10.56
CA ASP A 122 -11.32 -1.02 11.62
C ASP A 122 -10.31 -0.02 11.02
N HIS A 123 -9.65 -0.39 9.91
CA HIS A 123 -8.81 0.53 9.12
C HIS A 123 -9.61 1.67 8.51
N LEU A 124 -10.76 1.39 7.92
CA LEU A 124 -11.63 2.44 7.40
C LEU A 124 -12.06 3.39 8.54
N ASP A 125 -12.54 2.83 9.64
CA ASP A 125 -13.15 3.54 10.76
C ASP A 125 -12.19 4.39 11.57
N THR A 126 -10.88 4.10 11.51
CA THR A 126 -9.88 4.80 12.34
C THR A 126 -8.74 5.44 11.58
N THR A 127 -8.41 4.95 10.38
CA THR A 127 -7.30 5.48 9.56
C THR A 127 -7.82 6.25 8.36
N GLU A 128 -8.69 5.66 7.52
CA GLU A 128 -9.29 6.42 6.39
C GLU A 128 -10.22 7.55 6.86
N PHE A 129 -10.77 7.43 8.07
CA PHE A 129 -11.54 8.50 8.69
C PHE A 129 -10.77 9.83 8.81
N LEU A 130 -9.43 9.81 8.91
CA LEU A 130 -8.61 11.02 8.92
C LEU A 130 -8.72 11.81 7.61
N ALA A 131 -8.85 11.12 6.47
CA ALA A 131 -9.13 11.77 5.19
C ALA A 131 -10.56 12.29 5.11
N TYR A 132 -11.53 11.59 5.72
CA TYR A 132 -12.90 12.06 5.84
C TYR A 132 -12.97 13.36 6.63
N GLU A 133 -12.42 13.39 7.84
CA GLU A 133 -12.42 14.57 8.70
C GLU A 133 -11.76 15.77 8.00
N ALA A 134 -10.59 15.56 7.39
CA ALA A 134 -9.91 16.63 6.65
C ALA A 134 -10.75 17.14 5.47
N SER A 135 -11.40 16.24 4.74
CA SER A 135 -12.26 16.61 3.60
C SER A 135 -13.51 17.37 4.04
N ALA A 136 -14.15 16.95 5.14
CA ALA A 136 -15.34 17.61 5.68
C ALA A 136 -15.00 19.04 6.14
N ARG A 137 -13.91 19.19 6.90
CA ARG A 137 -13.43 20.50 7.36
C ARG A 137 -13.05 21.43 6.21
N ALA A 138 -12.38 20.89 5.18
CA ALA A 138 -12.06 21.65 3.97
C ALA A 138 -13.32 22.12 3.23
N ALA A 139 -14.41 21.35 3.27
CA ALA A 139 -15.69 21.75 2.69
C ALA A 139 -16.35 22.89 3.48
N ASP A 140 -16.17 22.90 4.80
CA ASP A 140 -16.64 23.96 5.70
C ASP A 140 -15.70 25.18 5.77
N ALA A 141 -14.74 25.28 4.84
CA ALA A 141 -13.69 26.32 4.82
C ALA A 141 -12.87 26.43 6.13
N ALA A 142 -12.82 25.36 6.93
CA ALA A 142 -11.99 25.26 8.10
C ALA A 142 -10.62 24.63 7.77
N ASP A 143 -9.63 24.83 8.64
CA ASP A 143 -8.33 24.16 8.50
C ASP A 143 -8.51 22.62 8.56
N PRO A 144 -8.19 21.89 7.48
CA PRO A 144 -8.39 20.44 7.38
C PRO A 144 -7.60 19.63 8.42
N PHE A 145 -6.48 20.15 8.91
CA PHE A 145 -5.53 19.38 9.73
C PHE A 145 -5.65 19.67 11.23
N THR A 146 -6.58 20.55 11.60
CA THR A 146 -6.98 20.81 13.00
C THR A 146 -8.30 20.12 13.33
N GLY A 147 -8.50 18.92 12.79
CA GLY A 147 -9.62 18.06 13.16
C GLY A 147 -9.55 17.57 14.60
N SER A 148 -10.72 17.35 15.20
CA SER A 148 -10.81 16.89 16.59
C SER A 148 -10.37 15.43 16.74
N TYR A 149 -10.61 14.60 15.72
CA TYR A 149 -10.17 13.22 15.66
C TYR A 149 -8.67 13.13 15.42
N ARG A 150 -8.14 13.87 14.43
CA ARG A 150 -6.69 13.94 14.19
C ARG A 150 -5.91 14.37 15.43
N ARG A 151 -6.38 15.41 16.15
CA ARG A 151 -5.78 15.83 17.43
C ARG A 151 -5.88 14.76 18.52
N PHE A 152 -6.96 13.98 18.54
CA PHE A 152 -7.16 12.92 19.52
C PHE A 152 -6.18 11.75 19.31
N VAL A 153 -5.99 11.33 18.05
CA VAL A 153 -4.99 10.31 17.69
C VAL A 153 -3.57 10.82 17.97
N ALA A 154 -3.35 12.12 17.77
CA ALA A 154 -2.16 12.90 18.13
C ALA A 154 -0.87 12.52 17.39
N ASP A 155 -0.40 11.29 17.52
CA ASP A 155 0.86 10.81 16.95
C ASP A 155 0.60 9.83 15.79
N PRO A 156 1.03 10.15 14.55
CA PRO A 156 0.91 9.23 13.43
C PRO A 156 1.73 7.94 13.59
N PHE A 157 2.83 7.97 14.34
CA PHE A 157 3.78 6.85 14.48
C PHE A 157 3.42 5.89 15.62
N ASP A 158 2.50 6.27 16.50
CA ASP A 158 1.88 5.35 17.44
C ASP A 158 0.79 4.52 16.76
N LEU A 159 1.20 3.41 16.16
CA LEU A 159 0.31 2.50 15.43
C LEU A 159 -0.58 1.67 16.35
N SER A 160 -0.29 1.63 17.65
CA SER A 160 -1.09 0.87 18.61
C SER A 160 -2.46 1.50 18.87
N ARG A 161 -2.59 2.82 18.64
CA ARG A 161 -3.81 3.58 18.95
C ARG A 161 -4.92 3.43 17.92
N ARG A 162 -4.59 3.19 16.65
CA ARG A 162 -5.56 3.02 15.56
C ARG A 162 -5.37 1.69 14.86
N ALA A 163 -6.36 1.24 14.11
CA ALA A 163 -6.16 0.16 13.16
C ALA A 163 -5.67 0.79 11.86
N THR A 164 -4.38 0.71 11.58
CA THR A 164 -3.87 0.97 10.23
C THR A 164 -3.70 -0.37 9.54
N GLY A 165 -4.10 -0.45 8.28
CA GLY A 165 -3.59 -1.47 7.37
C GLY A 165 -2.11 -1.24 7.05
N LEU A 166 -1.49 -2.20 6.39
CA LEU A 166 -0.18 -2.07 5.77
C LEU A 166 -0.30 -2.25 4.27
N GLY A 167 -0.18 -1.16 3.53
CA GLY A 167 -0.01 -1.23 2.08
C GLY A 167 1.38 -1.74 1.72
N VAL A 168 1.47 -2.60 0.71
CA VAL A 168 2.75 -3.03 0.14
C VAL A 168 2.79 -2.64 -1.31
N LEU A 169 3.68 -1.72 -1.65
CA LEU A 169 3.81 -1.18 -2.99
C LEU A 169 5.11 -1.65 -3.61
N THR A 170 5.01 -2.33 -4.74
CA THR A 170 6.15 -2.90 -5.45
C THR A 170 6.36 -2.22 -6.78
N LEU A 171 7.50 -1.55 -6.95
CA LEU A 171 7.94 -1.14 -8.27
C LEU A 171 8.54 -2.36 -9.00
N THR A 172 7.79 -2.92 -9.94
CA THR A 172 8.30 -4.00 -10.80
C THR A 172 9.24 -3.45 -11.85
N ILE A 173 10.44 -4.02 -11.94
CA ILE A 173 11.49 -3.63 -12.87
C ILE A 173 11.95 -4.87 -13.65
N ARG A 174 11.67 -4.90 -14.95
CA ARG A 174 12.23 -5.88 -15.88
C ARG A 174 13.67 -5.48 -16.21
N ARG A 175 14.64 -6.37 -15.98
CA ARG A 175 16.05 -6.16 -16.29
C ARG A 175 16.51 -7.03 -17.45
N SER A 176 17.20 -6.43 -18.41
CA SER A 176 17.81 -7.11 -19.55
C SER A 176 19.27 -6.68 -19.74
N ALA A 177 19.99 -7.36 -20.63
CA ALA A 177 21.31 -6.92 -21.05
C ALA A 177 21.31 -5.57 -21.79
N ARG A 178 20.14 -5.13 -22.31
CA ARG A 178 19.97 -3.88 -23.06
C ARG A 178 19.48 -2.71 -22.20
N GLY A 179 19.25 -2.92 -20.91
CA GLY A 179 18.71 -1.93 -19.99
C GLY A 179 17.55 -2.46 -19.15
N ALA A 180 16.91 -1.57 -18.40
CA ALA A 180 15.80 -1.89 -17.51
C ALA A 180 14.54 -1.09 -17.84
N GLY A 181 13.39 -1.67 -17.58
CA GLY A 181 12.08 -1.03 -17.74
C GLY A 181 11.22 -1.23 -16.49
N PHE A 182 10.52 -0.19 -16.05
CA PHE A 182 9.63 -0.24 -14.90
C PHE A 182 8.15 -0.16 -15.33
N PHE A 183 7.28 -0.68 -14.48
CA PHE A 183 5.85 -0.73 -14.72
C PHE A 183 5.11 0.12 -13.69
N LEU A 184 4.02 0.75 -14.14
CA LEU A 184 3.09 1.49 -13.30
C LEU A 184 1.67 1.03 -13.60
N HIS A 185 0.78 1.16 -12.63
CA HIS A 185 -0.63 0.91 -12.82
C HIS A 185 -1.39 2.23 -12.75
N ARG A 186 -2.19 2.50 -13.78
CA ARG A 186 -3.09 3.64 -13.87
C ARG A 186 -4.50 3.16 -13.54
N ARG A 187 -5.04 3.54 -12.38
CA ARG A 187 -6.36 3.06 -11.94
C ARG A 187 -7.48 3.48 -12.89
N SER A 188 -8.53 2.66 -13.00
CA SER A 188 -9.68 2.87 -13.90
C SER A 188 -10.52 4.09 -13.50
N ASP A 189 -11.01 4.82 -14.50
CA ASP A 189 -11.83 6.02 -14.31
C ASP A 189 -13.30 5.70 -13.97
N GLU A 190 -13.76 4.48 -14.26
CA GLU A 190 -15.17 4.06 -14.18
C GLU A 190 -15.60 3.59 -12.78
N GLN A 191 -14.66 3.21 -11.90
CA GLN A 191 -14.93 2.82 -10.51
C GLN A 191 -14.53 3.89 -9.48
N VAL A 192 -14.07 5.06 -9.93
CA VAL A 192 -13.60 6.12 -9.03
C VAL A 192 -14.06 7.48 -9.56
N VAL A 193 -14.98 8.14 -8.85
CA VAL A 193 -15.44 9.51 -9.15
C VAL A 193 -14.30 10.56 -8.96
N VAL A 194 -13.04 10.13 -8.78
CA VAL A 194 -11.91 10.93 -8.30
C VAL A 194 -10.56 10.48 -8.83
N ALA A 195 -9.79 11.48 -9.30
CA ALA A 195 -8.44 11.34 -9.84
C ALA A 195 -8.37 10.26 -10.94
N PRO A 196 -9.15 10.43 -12.03
CA PRO A 196 -8.99 9.59 -13.21
C PRO A 196 -7.50 9.56 -13.59
N GLY A 197 -6.98 8.37 -13.81
CA GLY A 197 -5.59 8.17 -14.17
C GLY A 197 -4.55 8.30 -13.04
N MET A 198 -4.91 8.13 -11.76
CA MET A 198 -3.92 8.05 -10.68
C MET A 198 -2.90 6.92 -10.96
N LEU A 199 -1.62 7.27 -10.94
CA LEU A 199 -0.50 6.36 -11.16
C LEU A 199 0.00 5.80 -9.83
N GLN A 200 0.21 4.50 -9.79
CA GLN A 200 0.83 3.81 -8.66
C GLN A 200 1.84 2.75 -9.13
N ALA A 201 2.67 2.27 -8.20
CA ALA A 201 3.50 1.10 -8.41
C ALA A 201 2.61 -0.14 -8.60
N VAL A 202 3.13 -1.16 -9.26
CA VAL A 202 2.40 -2.40 -9.60
C VAL A 202 3.35 -3.60 -9.42
N PRO A 203 2.99 -4.60 -8.58
CA PRO A 203 1.75 -4.69 -7.82
C PRO A 203 1.65 -3.75 -6.62
N ALA A 204 0.42 -3.47 -6.14
CA ALA A 204 0.19 -2.80 -4.88
C ALA A 204 -1.03 -3.35 -4.11
N GLY A 205 -0.78 -3.87 -2.90
CA GLY A 205 -1.77 -4.64 -2.13
C GLY A 205 -1.96 -4.23 -0.68
N GLU A 206 -3.01 -4.72 -0.05
CA GLU A 206 -3.19 -4.69 1.41
C GLU A 206 -2.60 -5.95 2.03
N PHE A 207 -1.71 -5.81 3.00
CA PHE A 207 -1.09 -6.96 3.65
C PHE A 207 -2.11 -7.72 4.50
N SER A 208 -2.60 -8.80 3.94
CA SER A 208 -3.71 -9.59 4.44
C SER A 208 -3.42 -11.09 4.28
N PRO A 209 -4.04 -11.95 5.09
CA PRO A 209 -3.95 -13.39 4.90
C PRO A 209 -4.72 -13.83 3.65
N ALA A 210 -4.26 -14.91 3.00
CA ALA A 210 -4.99 -15.53 1.89
C ALA A 210 -6.32 -16.19 2.30
N ASP A 211 -6.51 -16.46 3.59
CA ASP A 211 -7.71 -17.08 4.17
C ASP A 211 -8.12 -16.35 5.46
N ALA A 212 -9.41 -16.38 5.80
CA ALA A 212 -9.96 -15.75 6.99
C ALA A 212 -9.74 -16.56 8.29
N ASP A 213 -9.41 -17.86 8.18
CA ASP A 213 -9.11 -18.74 9.31
C ASP A 213 -7.88 -18.27 10.10
N GLU A 214 -7.97 -18.26 11.43
CA GLU A 214 -6.93 -17.66 12.31
C GLU A 214 -5.61 -18.44 12.31
N LEU A 215 -5.66 -19.78 12.29
CA LEU A 215 -4.45 -20.61 12.22
C LEU A 215 -3.76 -20.43 10.87
N SER A 216 -4.54 -20.44 9.79
CA SER A 216 -4.04 -20.20 8.44
C SER A 216 -3.44 -18.80 8.28
N ALA A 217 -4.07 -17.78 8.88
CA ALA A 217 -3.55 -16.41 8.91
C ALA A 217 -2.25 -16.31 9.71
N ALA A 218 -2.09 -17.06 10.81
CA ALA A 218 -0.84 -17.09 11.56
C ALA A 218 0.33 -17.63 10.72
N GLU A 219 0.07 -18.64 9.87
CA GLU A 219 1.05 -19.29 9.00
C GLU A 219 1.31 -18.58 7.66
N ASP A 220 0.53 -17.54 7.35
CA ASP A 220 0.58 -16.79 6.09
C ASP A 220 1.10 -15.35 6.29
N LEU A 221 1.71 -15.04 7.43
CA LEU A 221 2.40 -13.77 7.70
C LEU A 221 3.71 -13.71 6.91
N ASP A 222 3.60 -13.49 5.60
CA ASP A 222 4.71 -13.57 4.64
C ASP A 222 4.51 -12.53 3.52
N LEU A 223 5.39 -11.53 3.49
CA LEU A 223 5.34 -10.45 2.49
C LEU A 223 5.51 -10.99 1.05
N TRP A 224 6.32 -12.02 0.85
CA TRP A 224 6.56 -12.57 -0.48
C TRP A 224 5.31 -13.26 -1.00
N ARG A 225 4.64 -14.06 -0.16
CA ARG A 225 3.37 -14.70 -0.55
C ARG A 225 2.29 -13.70 -0.90
N MET A 226 2.19 -12.59 -0.17
CA MET A 226 1.23 -11.56 -0.54
C MET A 226 1.63 -10.88 -1.87
N MET A 227 2.91 -10.50 -2.06
CA MET A 227 3.37 -9.96 -3.35
C MET A 227 3.08 -10.91 -4.52
N LEU A 228 3.24 -12.22 -4.32
CA LEU A 228 2.90 -13.24 -5.31
C LEU A 228 1.43 -13.23 -5.71
N ARG A 229 0.51 -13.10 -4.74
CA ARG A 229 -0.93 -13.02 -5.03
C ARG A 229 -1.27 -11.75 -5.80
N GLU A 230 -0.71 -10.62 -5.39
CA GLU A 230 -0.90 -9.35 -6.08
C GLU A 230 -0.30 -9.36 -7.51
N TYR A 231 0.82 -10.04 -7.75
CA TYR A 231 1.31 -10.28 -9.11
C TYR A 231 0.31 -11.11 -9.92
N ALA A 232 -0.26 -12.17 -9.35
CA ALA A 232 -1.22 -12.99 -10.06
C ALA A 232 -2.51 -12.22 -10.39
N GLU A 233 -2.99 -11.38 -9.48
CA GLU A 233 -4.16 -10.56 -9.71
C GLU A 233 -3.88 -9.39 -10.67
N GLU A 234 -2.95 -8.50 -10.34
CA GLU A 234 -2.78 -7.27 -11.11
C GLU A 234 -2.12 -7.53 -12.48
N PHE A 235 -1.12 -8.41 -12.59
CA PHE A 235 -0.46 -8.68 -13.88
C PHE A 235 -1.20 -9.72 -14.72
N LEU A 236 -1.83 -10.71 -14.09
CA LEU A 236 -2.33 -11.90 -14.80
C LEU A 236 -3.86 -12.06 -14.73
N GLY A 237 -4.56 -11.20 -13.99
CA GLY A 237 -6.02 -11.22 -13.87
C GLY A 237 -6.56 -12.47 -13.16
N VAL A 238 -5.73 -13.13 -12.36
CA VAL A 238 -6.15 -14.27 -11.53
C VAL A 238 -7.00 -13.74 -10.38
N GLU A 239 -8.20 -14.27 -10.19
CA GLU A 239 -9.08 -13.83 -9.12
C GLU A 239 -8.52 -14.26 -7.75
N GLU A 240 -8.37 -13.30 -6.84
CA GLU A 240 -7.96 -13.55 -5.46
C GLU A 240 -9.18 -13.69 -4.54
N SER A 241 -9.05 -14.57 -3.54
CA SER A 241 -10.12 -14.89 -2.61
C SER A 241 -10.39 -13.75 -1.63
N TYR A 242 -9.36 -13.00 -1.20
CA TYR A 242 -9.44 -12.04 -0.10
C TYR A 242 -10.17 -12.58 1.16
N GLY A 243 -10.02 -13.89 1.44
CA GLY A 243 -10.74 -14.57 2.52
C GLY A 243 -12.24 -14.80 2.25
N ARG A 244 -12.70 -14.68 0.99
CA ARG A 244 -14.09 -14.92 0.55
C ARG A 244 -14.36 -16.38 0.14
N GLY A 245 -13.51 -17.31 0.58
CA GLY A 245 -13.77 -18.74 0.43
C GLY A 245 -13.33 -19.39 -0.90
N LEU A 246 -12.50 -18.74 -1.72
CA LEU A 246 -11.72 -19.50 -2.72
C LEU A 246 -10.62 -20.30 -2.01
N PRO A 247 -10.21 -21.46 -2.55
CA PRO A 247 -9.13 -22.24 -1.97
C PRO A 247 -7.84 -21.42 -1.83
N ARG A 248 -7.12 -21.64 -0.73
CA ARG A 248 -5.78 -21.07 -0.52
C ARG A 248 -4.87 -21.39 -1.72
N PRO A 249 -4.12 -20.41 -2.24
CA PRO A 249 -3.13 -20.65 -3.29
C PRO A 249 -2.10 -21.73 -2.91
N ASP A 250 -1.79 -22.65 -3.82
CA ASP A 250 -0.67 -23.59 -3.66
C ASP A 250 0.61 -22.96 -4.24
N TYR A 251 1.31 -22.19 -3.41
CA TYR A 251 2.54 -21.48 -3.80
C TYR A 251 3.66 -22.40 -4.36
N ARG A 252 3.60 -23.71 -4.13
CA ARG A 252 4.64 -24.66 -4.56
C ARG A 252 4.35 -25.30 -5.91
N ARG A 253 3.07 -25.40 -6.28
CA ARG A 253 2.65 -26.17 -7.48
C ARG A 253 1.95 -25.33 -8.52
N GLN A 254 1.31 -24.25 -8.11
CA GLN A 254 0.46 -23.45 -8.97
C GLN A 254 1.27 -22.33 -9.65
N TRP A 255 1.01 -22.16 -10.94
CA TRP A 255 1.47 -21.00 -11.71
C TRP A 255 0.60 -19.76 -11.35
N PRO A 256 1.16 -18.55 -11.21
CA PRO A 256 2.57 -18.15 -11.46
C PRO A 256 3.49 -18.28 -10.23
N TYR A 257 2.98 -18.73 -9.10
CA TYR A 257 3.66 -18.66 -7.80
C TYR A 257 4.94 -19.49 -7.76
N ARG A 258 4.87 -20.72 -8.28
CA ARG A 258 5.99 -21.65 -8.32
C ARG A 258 7.17 -21.08 -9.11
N GLU A 259 6.90 -20.51 -10.28
CA GLU A 259 7.91 -19.99 -11.21
C GLU A 259 8.63 -18.79 -10.58
N LEU A 260 7.87 -17.86 -10.00
CA LEU A 260 8.42 -16.68 -9.34
C LEU A 260 9.23 -17.06 -8.10
N ASP A 261 8.76 -18.01 -7.28
CA ASP A 261 9.53 -18.45 -6.10
C ASP A 261 10.80 -19.23 -6.49
N ALA A 262 10.72 -20.08 -7.52
CA ALA A 262 11.90 -20.77 -8.06
C ALA A 262 12.92 -19.76 -8.62
N ALA A 263 12.47 -18.77 -9.39
CA ALA A 263 13.32 -17.71 -9.91
C ALA A 263 13.90 -16.81 -8.80
N ARG A 264 13.18 -16.62 -7.69
CA ARG A 264 13.70 -15.92 -6.51
C ARG A 264 14.84 -16.71 -5.86
N SER A 265 14.69 -18.03 -5.73
CA SER A 265 15.72 -18.90 -5.14
C SER A 265 17.03 -18.94 -5.93
N THR A 266 16.97 -18.71 -7.24
CA THR A 266 18.15 -18.63 -8.14
C THR A 266 18.64 -17.20 -8.34
N GLY A 267 18.03 -16.23 -7.65
CA GLY A 267 18.41 -14.83 -7.70
C GLY A 267 18.00 -14.10 -8.98
N GLN A 268 17.14 -14.68 -9.83
CA GLN A 268 16.61 -14.05 -11.05
C GLN A 268 15.41 -13.12 -10.77
N VAL A 269 14.71 -13.36 -9.66
CA VAL A 269 13.72 -12.44 -9.06
C VAL A 269 14.29 -11.94 -7.74
N ARG A 270 14.38 -10.62 -7.58
CA ARG A 270 15.02 -9.99 -6.42
C ARG A 270 14.09 -8.92 -5.83
N PRO A 271 13.26 -9.26 -4.83
CA PRO A 271 12.46 -8.30 -4.11
C PRO A 271 13.31 -7.58 -3.05
N TRP A 272 13.27 -6.26 -3.06
CA TRP A 272 14.02 -5.37 -2.18
C TRP A 272 13.07 -4.47 -1.40
N VAL A 273 13.40 -4.23 -0.14
CA VAL A 273 12.72 -3.24 0.70
C VAL A 273 13.57 -1.98 0.73
N LEU A 274 12.94 -0.86 0.40
CA LEU A 274 13.56 0.46 0.32
C LEU A 274 13.26 1.30 1.57
N GLY A 275 12.14 1.00 2.23
CA GLY A 275 11.73 1.64 3.47
C GLY A 275 10.24 1.49 3.74
N ILE A 276 9.76 2.27 4.68
CA ILE A 276 8.35 2.34 5.07
C ILE A 276 7.99 3.79 5.41
N GLY A 277 6.73 4.15 5.21
CA GLY A 277 6.23 5.46 5.60
C GLY A 277 4.72 5.46 5.79
N LEU A 278 4.20 6.63 6.11
CA LEU A 278 2.77 6.85 6.29
C LEU A 278 2.23 7.79 5.22
N ASP A 279 1.08 7.49 4.64
CA ASP A 279 0.35 8.44 3.79
C ASP A 279 0.13 9.75 4.58
N PRO A 280 0.49 10.92 4.05
CA PRO A 280 0.40 12.17 4.82
C PRO A 280 -1.03 12.53 5.26
N LEU A 281 -2.05 12.10 4.51
CA LEU A 281 -3.44 12.42 4.79
C LEU A 281 -4.10 11.37 5.69
N THR A 282 -3.97 10.08 5.40
CA THR A 282 -4.66 9.03 6.17
C THR A 282 -3.80 8.47 7.29
N TRP A 283 -2.48 8.71 7.26
CA TRP A 283 -1.49 8.03 8.09
C TRP A 283 -1.49 6.50 7.92
N LYS A 284 -1.98 5.99 6.78
CA LYS A 284 -1.87 4.56 6.45
C LYS A 284 -0.41 4.18 6.28
N ALA A 285 0.02 3.09 6.93
CA ALA A 285 1.37 2.55 6.75
C ALA A 285 1.54 1.89 5.37
N GLU A 286 2.69 2.14 4.74
CA GLU A 286 3.01 1.67 3.41
C GLU A 286 4.49 1.26 3.33
N ILE A 287 4.76 -0.03 3.15
CA ILE A 287 6.12 -0.52 2.85
C ILE A 287 6.41 -0.30 1.36
N ILE A 288 7.60 0.22 1.10
CA ILE A 288 8.07 0.64 -0.20
C ILE A 288 9.08 -0.39 -0.70
N THR A 289 8.74 -1.08 -1.78
CA THR A 289 9.56 -2.16 -2.32
C THR A 289 9.86 -1.97 -3.81
N ALA A 290 10.92 -2.61 -4.28
CA ALA A 290 11.21 -2.77 -5.71
C ALA A 290 11.51 -4.24 -5.98
N CYS A 291 10.95 -4.79 -7.05
CA CYS A 291 11.20 -6.16 -7.46
C CYS A 291 11.88 -6.17 -8.82
N VAL A 292 13.15 -6.58 -8.85
CA VAL A 292 13.91 -6.69 -10.10
C VAL A 292 13.78 -8.11 -10.62
N ILE A 293 13.28 -8.24 -11.85
CA ILE A 293 13.02 -9.53 -12.51
C ILE A 293 13.83 -9.58 -13.79
N ASP A 294 14.64 -10.62 -13.95
CA ASP A 294 15.41 -10.83 -15.16
C ASP A 294 14.49 -11.18 -16.35
N GLU A 295 14.85 -10.70 -17.53
CA GLU A 295 13.96 -10.71 -18.69
C GLU A 295 13.42 -12.09 -19.07
N ALA A 296 14.24 -13.15 -18.97
CA ALA A 296 13.78 -14.50 -19.31
C ALA A 296 12.63 -14.96 -18.42
N VAL A 297 12.65 -14.60 -17.14
CA VAL A 297 11.58 -14.92 -16.19
C VAL A 297 10.39 -14.00 -16.40
N PHE A 298 10.64 -12.70 -16.56
CA PHE A 298 9.58 -11.72 -16.76
C PHE A 298 8.76 -12.04 -18.01
N ASP A 299 9.44 -12.27 -19.13
CA ASP A 299 8.81 -12.46 -20.45
C ASP A 299 8.09 -13.82 -20.54
N ASP A 300 8.49 -14.81 -19.75
CA ASP A 300 7.82 -16.12 -19.67
C ASP A 300 6.60 -16.07 -18.74
N VAL A 301 6.81 -15.70 -17.47
CA VAL A 301 5.73 -15.67 -16.46
C VAL A 301 4.66 -14.65 -16.83
N PHE A 302 5.07 -13.49 -17.34
CA PHE A 302 4.18 -12.39 -17.69
C PHE A 302 4.01 -12.26 -19.21
N ALA A 303 4.16 -13.35 -19.98
CA ALA A 303 3.92 -13.35 -21.43
C ALA A 303 2.52 -12.85 -21.83
N ARG A 304 1.54 -12.98 -20.92
CA ARG A 304 0.13 -12.64 -21.13
C ARG A 304 -0.37 -11.61 -20.13
N ILE A 305 0.41 -10.55 -19.88
CA ILE A 305 -0.02 -9.44 -19.03
C ILE A 305 -1.41 -8.96 -19.43
N VAL A 306 -2.29 -8.87 -18.45
CA VAL A 306 -3.62 -8.26 -18.60
C VAL A 306 -3.44 -6.74 -18.53
N VAL A 307 -3.18 -6.12 -19.68
CA VAL A 307 -2.90 -4.69 -19.76
C VAL A 307 -4.09 -3.85 -19.31
N HIS A 308 -5.32 -4.30 -19.60
CA HIS A 308 -6.56 -3.66 -19.15
C HIS A 308 -7.32 -4.63 -18.23
N GLY A 309 -7.18 -4.41 -16.93
CA GLY A 309 -7.87 -5.19 -15.89
C GLY A 309 -9.08 -4.45 -15.32
N ARG A 310 -9.75 -5.09 -14.36
CA ARG A 310 -10.87 -4.48 -13.60
C ARG A 310 -10.44 -3.21 -12.87
N GLU A 311 -9.22 -3.21 -12.33
CA GLU A 311 -8.71 -2.14 -11.48
C GLU A 311 -8.11 -0.95 -12.23
N GLY A 312 -7.82 -1.11 -13.52
CA GLY A 312 -7.13 -0.10 -14.32
C GLY A 312 -6.30 -0.65 -15.46
N THR A 313 -5.30 0.12 -15.87
CA THR A 313 -4.42 -0.16 -17.01
C THR A 313 -2.96 -0.17 -16.58
N ILE A 314 -2.23 -1.25 -16.87
CA ILE A 314 -0.78 -1.30 -16.67
C ILE A 314 -0.08 -0.52 -17.78
N LEU A 315 0.79 0.42 -17.41
CA LEU A 315 1.67 1.13 -18.32
C LEU A 315 2.88 0.24 -18.62
N THR A 316 2.85 -0.41 -19.78
CA THR A 316 3.86 -1.39 -20.20
C THR A 316 4.97 -0.80 -21.06
N GLY A 317 4.94 0.50 -21.36
CA GLY A 317 5.98 1.17 -22.15
C GLY A 317 6.19 0.61 -23.56
N PRO A 318 7.32 0.95 -24.22
CA PRO A 318 7.63 0.50 -25.57
C PRO A 318 7.73 -1.02 -25.68
N GLU A 319 7.10 -1.60 -26.71
CA GLU A 319 7.08 -3.06 -26.96
C GLU A 319 6.58 -3.92 -25.78
N GLY A 320 5.92 -3.33 -24.79
CA GLY A 320 5.49 -4.04 -23.59
C GLY A 320 6.61 -4.36 -22.59
N ARG A 321 7.82 -3.79 -22.74
CA ARG A 321 9.02 -4.11 -21.93
C ARG A 321 9.22 -3.21 -20.70
N GLY A 322 8.22 -2.42 -20.35
CA GLY A 322 8.25 -1.41 -19.31
C GLY A 322 8.64 -0.03 -19.86
N ILE A 323 8.35 1.00 -19.07
CA ILE A 323 8.84 2.36 -19.30
C ILE A 323 10.36 2.34 -19.05
N PRO A 324 11.21 2.85 -19.96
CA PRO A 324 12.66 2.81 -19.77
C PRO A 324 13.08 3.44 -18.44
N PHE A 325 13.86 2.72 -17.64
CA PHE A 325 14.34 3.15 -16.33
C PHE A 325 15.52 4.12 -16.47
N GLU A 326 15.21 5.30 -17.00
CA GLU A 326 16.14 6.39 -17.31
C GLU A 326 15.78 7.63 -16.50
N PRO A 327 16.73 8.56 -16.22
CA PRO A 327 16.48 9.66 -15.31
C PRO A 327 15.30 10.53 -15.76
N GLU A 328 15.14 10.79 -17.06
CA GLU A 328 14.05 11.61 -17.59
C GLU A 328 12.69 10.97 -17.31
N ASN A 329 12.55 9.66 -17.50
CA ASN A 329 11.31 8.94 -17.25
C ASN A 329 11.04 8.82 -15.74
N VAL A 330 12.05 8.48 -14.94
CA VAL A 330 11.88 8.35 -13.49
C VAL A 330 11.39 9.67 -12.89
N HIS A 331 12.07 10.79 -13.17
CA HIS A 331 11.68 12.08 -12.62
C HIS A 331 10.37 12.57 -13.25
N GLY A 332 10.17 12.37 -14.56
CA GLY A 332 8.93 12.73 -15.24
C GLY A 332 7.69 12.06 -14.64
N TYR A 333 7.77 10.77 -14.32
CA TYR A 333 6.68 10.07 -13.64
C TYR A 333 6.60 10.40 -12.15
N ALA A 334 7.73 10.57 -11.46
CA ALA A 334 7.75 10.95 -10.04
C ALA A 334 7.12 12.33 -9.79
N ASP A 335 7.25 13.27 -10.73
CA ASP A 335 6.68 14.61 -10.64
C ASP A 335 5.32 14.74 -11.34
N HIS A 336 4.78 13.63 -11.87
CA HIS A 336 3.47 13.61 -12.49
C HIS A 336 2.37 13.95 -11.45
N PRO A 337 1.44 14.89 -11.71
CA PRO A 337 0.42 15.32 -10.74
C PRO A 337 -0.53 14.20 -10.26
N GLY A 338 -0.68 13.15 -11.06
CA GLY A 338 -1.47 11.96 -10.74
C GLY A 338 -0.70 10.86 -10.00
N MET A 339 0.59 11.04 -9.68
CA MET A 339 1.39 10.04 -9.00
C MET A 339 1.01 9.93 -7.51
N ARG A 340 0.77 8.71 -7.03
CA ARG A 340 0.58 8.44 -5.59
C ARG A 340 1.90 8.64 -4.83
N GLU A 341 1.84 9.19 -3.63
CA GLU A 341 3.04 9.56 -2.86
C GLU A 341 3.98 8.39 -2.53
N SER A 342 3.45 7.23 -2.15
CA SER A 342 4.26 6.02 -1.95
C SER A 342 4.84 5.47 -3.25
N ALA A 343 4.10 5.54 -4.36
CA ALA A 343 4.61 5.13 -5.66
C ALA A 343 5.73 6.07 -6.18
N ARG A 344 5.58 7.38 -5.96
CA ARG A 344 6.65 8.37 -6.14
C ARG A 344 7.88 8.00 -5.34
N SER A 345 7.69 7.62 -4.07
CA SER A 345 8.77 7.19 -3.19
C SER A 345 9.44 5.89 -3.67
N CYS A 346 8.68 4.93 -4.23
CA CYS A 346 9.24 3.73 -4.86
C CYS A 346 10.19 4.09 -6.01
N LEU A 347 9.73 4.96 -6.93
CA LEU A 347 10.51 5.40 -8.10
C LEU A 347 11.81 6.09 -7.69
N LEU A 348 11.73 7.09 -6.80
CA LEU A 348 12.88 7.88 -6.39
C LEU A 348 13.90 7.06 -5.59
N LEU A 349 13.44 6.20 -4.68
CA LEU A 349 14.34 5.34 -3.92
C LEU A 349 14.96 4.26 -4.80
N ALA A 350 14.20 3.64 -5.71
CA ALA A 350 14.76 2.66 -6.65
C ALA A 350 15.84 3.31 -7.53
N TRP A 351 15.60 4.52 -8.03
CA TRP A 351 16.59 5.25 -8.82
C TRP A 351 17.83 5.64 -8.01
N ARG A 352 17.63 6.13 -6.78
CA ARG A 352 18.73 6.42 -5.85
C ARG A 352 19.62 5.20 -5.62
N HIS A 353 19.01 4.02 -5.48
CA HIS A 353 19.71 2.77 -5.16
C HIS A 353 19.98 1.87 -6.36
N ARG A 354 19.83 2.36 -7.60
CA ARG A 354 19.96 1.57 -8.84
C ARG A 354 21.24 0.73 -8.93
N GLY A 355 22.37 1.22 -8.39
CA GLY A 355 23.61 0.45 -8.33
C GLY A 355 23.51 -0.79 -7.45
N VAL A 356 22.88 -0.69 -6.28
CA VAL A 356 22.63 -1.82 -5.37
C VAL A 356 21.61 -2.79 -5.97
N LEU A 357 20.62 -2.26 -6.68
CA LEU A 357 19.59 -3.06 -7.36
C LEU A 357 20.11 -3.76 -8.64
N GLY A 358 21.36 -3.49 -9.05
CA GLY A 358 21.95 -4.06 -10.26
C GLY A 358 21.30 -3.53 -11.55
N LEU A 359 21.01 -2.23 -11.58
CA LEU A 359 20.35 -1.49 -12.65
C LEU A 359 21.21 -0.32 -13.19
N ALA A 360 22.49 -0.24 -12.79
CA ALA A 360 23.41 0.83 -13.15
C ALA A 360 24.30 0.47 -14.34
#